data_AF-A0A497GQK4-F1
#
_entry.id   AF-A0A497GQK4-F1
#
_cell.length_a   1.000
_cell.length_b   1.000
_cell.length_c   1.000
_cell.angle_alpha   90.00
_cell.angle_beta   90.00
_cell.angle_gamma   90.00
#
_symmetry.space_group_name_H-M   'P 1'
#
loop_
_entity.id
_entity.type
_entity.pdbx_description
1 polymer ?
#
loop_
_entity_poly.entity_id
_entity_poly.type
_entity_poly.pdbx_seq_one_letter_code
_entity_poly.pdbx_strand_id
1 'polypeptide(L)'
;MRALIDSLRSRKEMVAYFDKHEYPATSWIPLNLAESLKDELEREGFKPLGARELRDWMIEVIEDQRAQNTLVVFLQDVAPDTILDRFTPDALVRQYLDHGGCILWLGDIPFWYRGKEGEEKPEPIYGNLVPINLLGVIPVITYTPTDVVEITKEGRKLGLTIKWTSHRPVIYMKDKSHDFIPLAKSKPLIAHCVPLTIEGRPVKEVIREPSLLGRILRYFRGRFQLGVAEVEVRSEAERGKKRPTVFITGEKLPCAWIKKFGDGMFIRLWDMPIRSELVNYYTRIIATEILRITRRKSLK
;
A
#
# COMPACT_ATOMS: atom_id res chain seq x y z
N MET A 1 -16.87 0.76 12.59
CA MET A 1 -16.36 -0.53 12.06
C MET A 1 -17.47 -1.39 11.43
N ARG A 2 -18.58 -1.66 12.11
CA ARG A 2 -19.71 -2.43 11.53
C ARG A 2 -20.18 -1.88 10.18
N ALA A 3 -20.55 -0.59 10.13
CA ALA A 3 -20.95 0.07 8.88
C ALA A 3 -19.91 0.00 7.74
N LEU A 4 -18.61 0.04 8.09
CA LEU A 4 -17.53 -0.11 7.09
C LEU A 4 -17.53 -1.52 6.51
N ILE A 5 -17.59 -2.53 7.39
CA ILE A 5 -17.64 -3.93 6.99
C ILE A 5 -18.89 -4.20 6.15
N ASP A 6 -20.03 -3.65 6.53
CA ASP A 6 -21.27 -3.79 5.78
C ASP A 6 -21.15 -3.14 4.39
N SER A 7 -20.57 -1.92 4.31
CA SER A 7 -20.28 -1.24 3.04
C SER A 7 -19.32 -2.01 2.13
N LEU A 8 -18.25 -2.59 2.68
CA LEU A 8 -17.30 -3.40 1.92
C LEU A 8 -17.96 -4.68 1.38
N ARG A 9 -18.83 -5.29 2.18
CA ARG A 9 -19.48 -6.56 1.84
C ARG A 9 -20.75 -6.39 1.01
N SER A 10 -21.24 -5.16 0.85
CA SER A 10 -22.33 -4.81 -0.05
C SER A 10 -21.85 -4.43 -1.46
N ARG A 11 -20.52 -4.38 -1.69
CA ARG A 11 -19.97 -4.14 -3.04
C ARG A 11 -20.45 -5.26 -3.98
N LYS A 12 -20.98 -4.86 -5.14
CA LYS A 12 -21.63 -5.75 -6.12
C LYS A 12 -20.64 -6.26 -7.16
N GLU A 13 -19.75 -5.38 -7.61
CA GLU A 13 -18.76 -5.68 -8.64
C GLU A 13 -17.40 -5.85 -7.99
N MET A 14 -16.80 -7.01 -8.21
CA MET A 14 -15.49 -7.37 -7.68
C MET A 14 -14.59 -7.76 -8.84
N VAL A 15 -13.48 -7.05 -8.96
CA VAL A 15 -12.50 -7.28 -10.03
C VAL A 15 -11.15 -7.63 -9.42
N ALA A 16 -10.35 -8.41 -10.15
CA ALA A 16 -9.00 -8.78 -9.77
C ALA A 16 -8.05 -8.26 -10.85
N TYR A 17 -7.17 -7.31 -10.48
CA TYR A 17 -6.16 -6.82 -11.40
C TYR A 17 -5.02 -7.84 -11.50
N PHE A 18 -4.81 -8.34 -12.72
CA PHE A 18 -3.71 -9.22 -13.09
C PHE A 18 -3.46 -9.14 -14.59
N ASP A 19 -2.23 -8.83 -14.99
CA ASP A 19 -1.83 -8.63 -16.37
C ASP A 19 -0.38 -9.07 -16.61
N LYS A 20 -0.15 -10.38 -16.70
CA LYS A 20 1.21 -10.90 -16.97
C LYS A 20 1.71 -10.66 -18.40
N HIS A 21 0.83 -10.32 -19.33
CA HIS A 21 1.17 -10.28 -20.76
C HIS A 21 1.59 -8.88 -21.20
N GLU A 22 0.85 -7.86 -20.78
CA GLU A 22 1.18 -6.47 -21.08
C GLU A 22 1.94 -5.81 -19.91
N TYR A 23 1.71 -6.20 -18.66
CA TYR A 23 2.32 -5.58 -17.47
C TYR A 23 2.92 -6.62 -16.49
N PRO A 24 3.94 -7.40 -16.89
CA PRO A 24 4.47 -8.50 -16.08
C PRO A 24 5.17 -8.05 -14.78
N ALA A 25 5.48 -6.77 -14.63
CA ALA A 25 6.24 -6.27 -13.50
C ALA A 25 5.58 -6.55 -12.15
N THR A 26 6.39 -7.03 -11.21
CA THR A 26 6.03 -7.26 -9.79
C THR A 26 7.19 -6.84 -8.90
N SER A 27 6.96 -6.72 -7.60
CA SER A 27 8.03 -6.46 -6.62
C SER A 27 8.18 -7.61 -5.63
N TRP A 28 7.18 -7.82 -4.78
CA TRP A 28 7.18 -8.79 -3.67
C TRP A 28 6.19 -9.91 -3.82
N ILE A 29 5.20 -9.74 -4.70
CA ILE A 29 4.28 -10.81 -5.05
C ILE A 29 4.82 -11.48 -6.32
N PRO A 30 5.33 -12.73 -6.24
CA PRO A 30 5.77 -13.46 -7.43
C PRO A 30 4.64 -13.56 -8.45
N LEU A 31 4.98 -13.44 -9.73
CA LEU A 31 3.99 -13.45 -10.80
C LEU A 31 3.15 -14.75 -10.83
N ASN A 32 3.76 -15.90 -10.52
CA ASN A 32 3.05 -17.18 -10.41
C ASN A 32 2.11 -17.26 -9.19
N LEU A 33 2.41 -16.54 -8.10
CA LEU A 33 1.47 -16.37 -6.99
C LEU A 33 0.30 -15.47 -7.40
N ALA A 34 0.57 -14.34 -8.06
CA ALA A 34 -0.47 -13.45 -8.55
C ALA A 34 -1.42 -14.18 -9.51
N GLU A 35 -0.87 -15.01 -10.41
CA GLU A 35 -1.64 -15.86 -11.31
C GLU A 35 -2.50 -16.89 -10.55
N SER A 36 -1.91 -17.61 -9.60
CA SER A 36 -2.63 -18.58 -8.78
C SER A 36 -3.78 -17.93 -8.00
N LEU A 37 -3.56 -16.74 -7.45
CA LEU A 37 -4.60 -15.95 -6.76
C LEU A 37 -5.68 -15.48 -7.73
N LYS A 38 -5.32 -15.10 -8.96
CA LYS A 38 -6.30 -14.72 -9.99
C LYS A 38 -7.23 -15.88 -10.25
N ASP A 39 -6.70 -17.09 -10.45
CA ASP A 39 -7.52 -18.28 -10.75
C ASP A 39 -8.42 -18.68 -9.57
N GLU A 40 -7.95 -18.53 -8.32
CA GLU A 40 -8.79 -18.73 -7.13
C GLU A 40 -9.92 -17.71 -7.05
N LEU A 41 -9.62 -16.42 -7.23
CA LEU A 41 -10.64 -15.36 -7.12
C LEU A 41 -11.62 -15.38 -8.29
N GLU A 42 -11.18 -15.75 -9.49
CA GLU A 42 -12.07 -15.92 -10.65
C GLU A 42 -13.12 -17.01 -10.40
N ARG A 43 -12.71 -18.15 -9.83
CA ARG A 43 -13.63 -19.22 -9.41
C ARG A 43 -14.64 -18.75 -8.37
N GLU A 44 -14.26 -17.78 -7.55
CA GLU A 44 -15.13 -17.14 -6.55
C GLU A 44 -15.93 -15.97 -7.11
N GLY A 45 -15.86 -15.72 -8.43
CA GLY A 45 -16.67 -14.76 -9.16
C GLY A 45 -16.14 -13.32 -9.14
N PHE A 46 -14.84 -13.13 -8.94
CA PHE A 46 -14.15 -11.90 -9.30
C PHE A 46 -13.89 -11.89 -10.80
N LYS A 47 -14.06 -10.74 -11.47
CA LYS A 47 -13.70 -10.59 -12.87
C LYS A 47 -12.22 -10.23 -13.00
N PRO A 48 -11.35 -11.06 -13.60
CA PRO A 48 -9.99 -10.65 -13.90
C PRO A 48 -10.00 -9.50 -14.91
N LEU A 49 -9.17 -8.48 -14.70
CA LEU A 49 -8.98 -7.36 -15.63
C LEU A 49 -7.49 -7.10 -15.83
N GLY A 50 -7.10 -6.96 -17.09
CA GLY A 50 -5.80 -6.42 -17.49
C GLY A 50 -5.70 -4.91 -17.27
N ALA A 51 -4.54 -4.31 -17.54
CA ALA A 51 -4.28 -2.90 -17.25
C ALA A 51 -5.17 -1.93 -18.04
N ARG A 52 -5.46 -2.23 -19.31
CA ARG A 52 -6.33 -1.40 -20.16
C ARG A 52 -7.80 -1.57 -19.78
N GLU A 53 -8.24 -2.81 -19.58
CA GLU A 53 -9.60 -3.12 -19.16
C GLU A 53 -9.91 -2.52 -17.77
N LEU A 54 -8.93 -2.53 -16.86
CA LEU A 54 -9.06 -1.90 -15.56
C LEU A 54 -9.22 -0.38 -15.66
N ARG A 55 -8.43 0.27 -16.54
CA ARG A 55 -8.57 1.71 -16.80
C ARG A 55 -9.97 2.03 -17.32
N ASP A 56 -10.41 1.32 -18.35
CA ASP A 56 -11.69 1.59 -19.00
C ASP A 56 -12.85 1.33 -18.02
N TRP A 57 -12.77 0.26 -17.23
CA TRP A 57 -13.72 -0.03 -16.16
C TRP A 57 -13.72 1.04 -15.05
N MET A 58 -12.55 1.54 -14.64
CA MET A 58 -12.48 2.61 -13.63
C MET A 58 -13.12 3.91 -14.14
N ILE A 59 -12.92 4.27 -15.41
CA ILE A 59 -13.57 5.42 -16.03
C ILE A 59 -15.08 5.21 -16.05
N GLU A 60 -15.54 4.06 -16.55
CA GLU A 60 -16.97 3.72 -16.65
C GLU A 60 -17.67 3.81 -15.29
N VAL A 61 -17.11 3.21 -14.23
CA VAL A 61 -17.76 3.20 -12.91
C VAL A 61 -17.78 4.57 -12.22
N ILE A 62 -16.83 5.45 -12.58
CA ILE A 62 -16.78 6.84 -12.11
C ILE A 62 -17.85 7.66 -12.84
N GLU A 63 -17.93 7.56 -14.16
CA GLU A 63 -18.91 8.25 -15.01
C GLU A 63 -20.34 7.85 -14.66
N ASP A 64 -20.57 6.55 -14.44
CA ASP A 64 -21.86 5.99 -14.03
C ASP A 64 -22.20 6.22 -12.54
N GLN A 65 -21.33 6.90 -11.78
CA GLN A 65 -21.52 7.17 -10.34
C GLN A 65 -21.80 5.91 -9.50
N ARG A 66 -21.10 4.81 -9.83
CA ARG A 66 -21.29 3.51 -9.19
C ARG A 66 -20.01 2.93 -8.58
N ALA A 67 -18.92 3.69 -8.55
CA ALA A 67 -17.65 3.28 -7.92
C ALA A 67 -17.81 2.84 -6.45
N GLN A 68 -18.73 3.44 -5.69
CA GLN A 68 -19.12 3.01 -4.34
C GLN A 68 -19.73 1.60 -4.26
N ASN A 69 -20.00 0.94 -5.38
CA ASN A 69 -20.45 -0.45 -5.41
C ASN A 69 -19.37 -1.41 -5.89
N THR A 70 -18.13 -0.93 -6.07
CA THR A 70 -17.05 -1.74 -6.64
C THR A 70 -15.87 -1.97 -5.69
N LEU A 71 -15.14 -3.04 -5.97
CA LEU A 71 -13.88 -3.42 -5.33
C LEU A 71 -12.92 -3.97 -6.39
N VAL A 72 -11.69 -3.47 -6.41
CA VAL A 72 -10.57 -4.08 -7.13
C VAL A 72 -9.55 -4.66 -6.16
N VAL A 73 -9.15 -5.91 -6.40
CA VAL A 73 -8.04 -6.57 -5.69
C VAL A 73 -6.81 -6.52 -6.60
N PHE A 74 -5.75 -5.85 -6.15
CA PHE A 74 -4.46 -5.83 -6.83
C PHE A 74 -3.68 -7.08 -6.43
N LEU A 75 -3.58 -8.02 -7.38
CA LEU A 75 -2.83 -9.27 -7.19
C LEU A 75 -1.35 -9.09 -7.52
N GLN A 76 -1.02 -8.14 -8.39
CA GLN A 76 0.33 -7.63 -8.56
C GLN A 76 0.53 -6.42 -7.65
N ASP A 77 1.69 -6.31 -7.03
CA ASP A 77 2.04 -5.22 -6.13
C ASP A 77 2.74 -4.05 -6.85
N VAL A 78 2.36 -3.85 -8.10
CA VAL A 78 2.77 -2.77 -8.99
C VAL A 78 1.53 -2.31 -9.75
N ALA A 79 1.23 -1.01 -9.70
CA ALA A 79 0.11 -0.45 -10.45
C ALA A 79 0.56 -0.09 -11.88
N PRO A 80 -0.25 -0.36 -12.92
CA PRO A 80 0.09 0.01 -14.28
C PRO A 80 -0.03 1.52 -14.48
N ASP A 81 0.76 2.09 -15.38
CA ASP A 81 0.70 3.50 -15.73
C ASP A 81 -0.61 3.92 -16.42
N THR A 82 -1.43 2.96 -16.86
CA THR A 82 -2.79 3.22 -17.37
C THR A 82 -3.73 3.82 -16.35
N ILE A 83 -3.52 3.55 -15.05
CA ILE A 83 -4.32 4.08 -13.94
C ILE A 83 -3.49 4.93 -12.95
N LEU A 84 -2.18 4.68 -12.90
CA LEU A 84 -1.19 5.52 -12.22
C LEU A 84 -0.55 6.45 -13.25
N ASP A 85 -1.40 7.16 -13.96
CA ASP A 85 -1.09 8.06 -15.07
C ASP A 85 -0.38 9.33 -14.58
N ARG A 86 -0.67 9.74 -13.34
CA ARG A 86 -0.08 10.90 -12.66
C ARG A 86 0.37 10.55 -11.24
N PHE A 87 1.18 11.44 -10.65
CA PHE A 87 1.67 11.31 -9.28
C PHE A 87 0.96 12.26 -8.29
N THR A 88 -0.14 12.87 -8.74
CA THR A 88 -0.99 13.79 -8.01
C THR A 88 -2.35 13.14 -7.73
N PRO A 89 -3.17 13.70 -6.84
CA PRO A 89 -4.52 13.21 -6.61
C PRO A 89 -5.43 13.15 -7.85
N ASP A 90 -5.04 13.79 -8.95
CA ASP A 90 -5.75 13.71 -10.23
C ASP A 90 -5.50 12.40 -10.99
N ALA A 91 -4.64 11.51 -10.48
CA ALA A 91 -4.44 10.19 -11.09
C ALA A 91 -5.74 9.38 -11.09
N LEU A 92 -6.00 8.58 -12.13
CA LEU A 92 -7.25 7.83 -12.27
C LEU A 92 -7.51 6.89 -11.08
N VAL A 93 -6.47 6.20 -10.61
CA VAL A 93 -6.56 5.33 -9.41
C VAL A 93 -7.01 6.11 -8.17
N ARG A 94 -6.66 7.40 -8.07
CA ARG A 94 -7.06 8.24 -6.95
C ARG A 94 -8.47 8.79 -7.14
N GLN A 95 -8.83 9.21 -8.35
CA GLN A 95 -10.21 9.58 -8.68
C GLN A 95 -11.18 8.44 -8.39
N TYR A 96 -10.83 7.20 -8.74
CA TYR A 96 -11.63 6.01 -8.40
C TYR A 96 -11.92 5.90 -6.90
N LEU A 97 -10.90 6.11 -6.05
CA LEU A 97 -11.08 6.14 -4.59
C LEU A 97 -11.96 7.31 -4.14
N ASP A 98 -11.76 8.51 -4.70
CA ASP A 98 -12.54 9.70 -4.33
C ASP A 98 -14.02 9.58 -4.71
N HIS A 99 -14.35 8.80 -5.74
CA HIS A 99 -15.71 8.47 -6.16
C HIS A 99 -16.33 7.28 -5.40
N GLY A 100 -15.68 6.77 -4.36
CA GLY A 100 -16.23 5.69 -3.53
C GLY A 100 -15.66 4.31 -3.81
N GLY A 101 -14.76 4.17 -4.79
CA GLY A 101 -14.09 2.94 -5.14
C GLY A 101 -13.36 2.28 -3.97
N CYS A 102 -13.22 0.96 -4.02
CA CYS A 102 -12.46 0.21 -3.02
C CYS A 102 -11.27 -0.50 -3.68
N ILE A 103 -10.08 -0.32 -3.13
CA ILE A 103 -8.87 -1.04 -3.55
C ILE A 103 -8.40 -1.93 -2.40
N LEU A 104 -8.15 -3.21 -2.67
CA LEU A 104 -7.39 -4.11 -1.79
C LEU A 104 -6.03 -4.37 -2.43
N TRP A 105 -4.96 -3.99 -1.73
CA TRP A 105 -3.58 -4.06 -2.18
C TRP A 105 -2.78 -5.08 -1.37
N LEU A 106 -2.03 -5.93 -2.07
CA LEU A 106 -1.09 -6.92 -1.52
C LEU A 106 0.36 -6.48 -1.79
N GLY A 107 1.32 -6.92 -0.97
CA GLY A 107 2.76 -6.82 -1.29
C GLY A 107 3.45 -5.51 -0.88
N ASP A 108 4.45 -5.08 -1.67
CA ASP A 108 5.32 -3.92 -1.36
C ASP A 108 4.57 -2.59 -1.36
N ILE A 109 5.17 -1.51 -0.83
CA ILE A 109 4.59 -0.17 -0.60
C ILE A 109 3.71 0.28 -1.80
N PRO A 110 2.46 0.74 -1.57
CA PRO A 110 1.60 1.05 -2.71
C PRO A 110 2.15 2.26 -3.44
N PHE A 111 2.18 2.18 -4.76
CA PHE A 111 2.69 3.25 -5.62
C PHE A 111 4.16 3.61 -5.36
N TRP A 112 4.95 2.66 -4.86
CA TRP A 112 6.41 2.79 -4.79
C TRP A 112 7.07 2.60 -6.16
N TYR A 113 6.48 1.68 -6.94
CA TYR A 113 6.81 1.47 -8.33
C TYR A 113 5.59 1.65 -9.23
N ARG A 114 5.86 1.88 -10.52
CA ARG A 114 4.87 1.91 -11.60
C ARG A 114 5.22 0.89 -12.67
N GLY A 115 4.23 0.13 -13.14
CA GLY A 115 4.38 -0.80 -14.24
C GLY A 115 4.31 -0.06 -15.57
N LYS A 116 5.15 -0.47 -16.52
CA LYS A 116 5.17 0.01 -17.90
C LYS A 116 4.86 -1.15 -18.83
N GLU A 117 4.16 -0.85 -19.92
CA GLU A 117 3.79 -1.85 -20.92
C GLU A 117 5.04 -2.58 -21.45
N GLY A 118 5.02 -3.91 -21.40
CA GLY A 118 6.10 -4.78 -21.84
C GLY A 118 7.33 -4.82 -20.92
N GLU A 119 7.38 -4.03 -19.85
CA GLU A 119 8.54 -4.01 -18.95
C GLU A 119 8.38 -5.00 -17.79
N GLU A 120 9.38 -5.87 -17.61
CA GLU A 120 9.43 -6.81 -16.47
C GLU A 120 9.89 -6.15 -15.17
N LYS A 121 10.66 -5.06 -15.28
CA LYS A 121 11.15 -4.31 -14.13
C LYS A 121 10.28 -3.08 -13.91
N PRO A 122 9.75 -2.87 -12.70
CA PRO A 122 8.87 -1.74 -12.47
C PRO A 122 9.69 -0.45 -12.26
N GLU A 123 9.17 0.67 -12.74
CA GLU A 123 9.77 2.00 -12.66
C GLU A 123 9.74 2.51 -11.20
N PRO A 124 10.88 2.84 -10.58
CA PRO A 124 10.91 3.42 -9.23
C PRO A 124 10.37 4.86 -9.26
N ILE A 125 9.24 5.10 -8.62
CA ILE A 125 8.57 6.42 -8.57
C ILE A 125 8.51 7.03 -7.17
N TYR A 126 9.08 6.35 -6.16
CA TYR A 126 9.09 6.80 -4.77
C TYR A 126 9.70 8.19 -4.53
N GLY A 127 10.58 8.66 -5.42
CA GLY A 127 11.14 10.01 -5.38
C GLY A 127 10.09 11.12 -5.52
N ASN A 128 8.92 10.81 -6.10
CA ASN A 128 7.81 11.74 -6.30
C ASN A 128 6.86 11.83 -5.10
N LEU A 129 7.19 11.20 -3.96
CA LEU A 129 6.35 11.16 -2.75
C LEU A 129 4.94 10.59 -3.00
N VAL A 130 4.78 9.73 -4.00
CA VAL A 130 3.48 9.22 -4.48
C VAL A 130 2.63 8.56 -3.39
N PRO A 131 3.18 7.70 -2.49
CA PRO A 131 2.38 7.15 -1.39
C PRO A 131 1.83 8.24 -0.44
N ILE A 132 2.56 9.34 -0.28
CA ILE A 132 2.12 10.48 0.53
C ILE A 132 1.05 11.28 -0.22
N ASN A 133 1.28 11.60 -1.49
CA ASN A 133 0.36 12.39 -2.30
C ASN A 133 -0.98 11.67 -2.51
N LEU A 134 -0.94 10.38 -2.83
CA LEU A 134 -2.13 9.60 -3.16
C LEU A 134 -2.82 9.04 -1.91
N LEU A 135 -2.07 8.62 -0.89
CA LEU A 135 -2.66 7.90 0.26
C LEU A 135 -2.54 8.64 1.60
N GLY A 136 -1.70 9.68 1.68
CA GLY A 136 -1.48 10.42 2.92
C GLY A 136 -0.79 9.57 4.00
N VAL A 137 -0.03 8.55 3.61
CA VAL A 137 0.73 7.68 4.51
C VAL A 137 2.23 7.84 4.23
N ILE A 138 3.04 7.77 5.27
CA ILE A 138 4.50 7.83 5.14
C ILE A 138 5.04 6.41 5.29
N PRO A 139 5.58 5.80 4.21
CA PRO A 139 6.17 4.48 4.30
C PRO A 139 7.39 4.46 5.22
N VAL A 140 7.52 3.37 5.96
CA VAL A 140 8.69 3.05 6.77
C VAL A 140 9.26 1.74 6.24
N ILE A 141 10.56 1.73 5.99
CA ILE A 141 11.30 0.59 5.42
C ILE A 141 12.02 -0.10 6.57
N THR A 142 11.70 -1.37 6.80
CA THR A 142 12.43 -2.24 7.73
C THR A 142 12.79 -3.57 7.05
N TYR A 143 13.95 -4.11 7.42
CA TYR A 143 14.41 -5.44 7.01
C TYR A 143 14.52 -6.40 8.19
N THR A 144 14.35 -5.90 9.42
CA THR A 144 14.50 -6.65 10.67
C THR A 144 13.32 -6.36 11.61
N PRO A 145 12.14 -6.92 11.33
CA PRO A 145 11.06 -6.92 12.32
C PRO A 145 11.44 -7.76 13.55
N THR A 146 11.03 -7.32 14.75
CA THR A 146 11.25 -8.12 15.98
C THR A 146 10.38 -9.37 16.03
N ASP A 147 9.15 -9.25 15.52
CA ASP A 147 8.06 -10.18 15.77
C ASP A 147 7.12 -10.29 14.57
N VAL A 148 6.30 -11.35 14.56
CA VAL A 148 5.12 -11.43 13.69
C VAL A 148 4.10 -10.35 14.06
N VAL A 149 3.28 -9.95 13.09
CA VAL A 149 2.30 -8.87 13.28
C VAL A 149 1.30 -9.15 14.40
N GLU A 150 0.94 -8.10 15.12
CA GLU A 150 -0.17 -8.07 16.05
C GLU A 150 -1.44 -7.63 15.31
N ILE A 151 -2.35 -8.56 15.03
CA ILE A 151 -3.67 -8.25 14.47
C ILE A 151 -4.47 -7.44 15.50
N THR A 152 -5.03 -6.31 15.10
CA THR A 152 -5.84 -5.45 15.98
C THR A 152 -7.24 -6.05 16.18
N LYS A 153 -8.01 -5.50 17.13
CA LYS A 153 -9.44 -5.83 17.28
C LYS A 153 -10.20 -5.58 15.97
N GLU A 154 -9.78 -4.57 15.24
CA GLU A 154 -10.40 -4.09 14.01
C GLU A 154 -10.04 -5.00 12.83
N GLY A 155 -8.79 -5.46 12.73
CA GLY A 155 -8.36 -6.50 11.79
C GLY A 155 -9.11 -7.81 12.00
N ARG A 156 -9.27 -8.26 13.25
CA ARG A 156 -10.05 -9.47 13.59
C ARG A 156 -11.52 -9.37 13.15
N LYS A 157 -12.16 -8.22 13.37
CA LYS A 157 -13.55 -7.99 12.92
C LYS A 157 -13.69 -8.01 11.41
N LEU A 158 -12.68 -7.50 10.69
CA LEU A 158 -12.66 -7.50 9.23
C LEU A 158 -12.53 -8.93 8.67
N GLY A 159 -11.80 -9.81 9.36
CA GLY A 159 -11.63 -11.21 8.99
C GLY A 159 -10.18 -11.70 9.00
N LEU A 160 -9.22 -10.87 9.43
CA LEU A 160 -7.81 -11.25 9.50
C LEU A 160 -7.57 -12.25 10.63
N THR A 161 -6.84 -13.30 10.29
CA THR A 161 -6.52 -14.39 11.23
C THR A 161 -5.08 -14.86 11.13
N ILE A 162 -4.44 -14.66 9.98
CA ILE A 162 -3.08 -15.14 9.75
C ILE A 162 -2.10 -14.04 10.13
N LYS A 163 -1.02 -14.43 10.82
CA LYS A 163 0.09 -13.53 11.15
C LYS A 163 1.22 -13.74 10.15
N TRP A 164 1.87 -12.66 9.76
CA TRP A 164 3.06 -12.64 8.90
C TRP A 164 4.15 -11.77 9.54
N THR A 165 5.28 -11.68 8.86
CA THR A 165 6.42 -10.84 9.25
C THR A 165 6.42 -9.58 8.40
N SER A 166 6.18 -8.41 9.01
CA SER A 166 6.00 -7.13 8.30
C SER A 166 7.32 -6.45 7.97
N HIS A 167 7.44 -5.91 6.76
CA HIS A 167 8.61 -5.15 6.30
C HIS A 167 8.33 -3.70 5.91
N ARG A 168 7.06 -3.27 5.83
CA ARG A 168 6.62 -1.95 5.36
C ARG A 168 5.52 -1.34 6.25
N PRO A 169 5.80 -1.11 7.54
CA PRO A 169 4.90 -0.30 8.35
C PRO A 169 4.77 1.12 7.79
N VAL A 170 3.75 1.84 8.26
CA VAL A 170 3.52 3.24 7.88
C VAL A 170 3.38 4.12 9.11
N ILE A 171 3.78 5.37 8.95
CA ILE A 171 3.37 6.46 9.83
C ILE A 171 2.10 7.10 9.26
N TYR A 172 1.17 7.43 10.14
CA TYR A 172 -0.06 8.15 9.80
C TYR A 172 -0.38 9.22 10.86
N MET A 173 -1.20 10.18 10.47
CA MET A 173 -1.52 11.35 11.30
C MET A 173 -2.66 11.09 12.30
N LYS A 174 -2.36 10.30 13.33
CA LYS A 174 -3.32 9.81 14.33
C LYS A 174 -4.24 10.88 14.94
N ASP A 175 -3.73 12.08 15.18
CA ASP A 175 -4.42 13.10 16.00
C ASP A 175 -5.47 13.90 15.20
N LYS A 176 -5.65 13.63 13.90
CA LYS A 176 -6.66 14.30 13.03
C LYS A 176 -7.39 13.36 12.07
N SER A 177 -7.10 12.06 12.08
CA SER A 177 -7.46 11.16 10.99
C SER A 177 -8.48 10.10 11.43
N HIS A 178 -9.79 10.40 11.32
CA HIS A 178 -10.85 9.38 11.42
C HIS A 178 -10.93 8.48 10.17
N ASP A 179 -10.09 8.76 9.18
CA ASP A 179 -10.00 8.07 7.91
C ASP A 179 -9.01 6.89 7.91
N PHE A 180 -8.26 6.66 9.00
CA PHE A 180 -7.23 5.61 9.06
C PHE A 180 -7.53 4.58 10.15
N ILE A 181 -7.56 3.30 9.76
CA ILE A 181 -7.89 2.19 10.64
C ILE A 181 -6.76 1.15 10.60
N PRO A 182 -5.96 1.00 11.67
CA PRO A 182 -4.94 -0.04 11.73
C PRO A 182 -5.58 -1.43 11.89
N LEU A 183 -5.25 -2.35 10.98
CA LEU A 183 -5.72 -3.74 10.98
C LEU A 183 -4.70 -4.69 11.61
N ALA A 184 -3.41 -4.42 11.42
CA ALA A 184 -2.31 -5.11 12.10
C ALA A 184 -1.17 -4.14 12.37
N LYS A 185 -0.34 -4.44 13.37
CA LYS A 185 0.83 -3.64 13.73
C LYS A 185 2.08 -4.50 13.83
N SER A 186 3.22 -3.93 13.50
CA SER A 186 4.54 -4.54 13.68
C SER A 186 5.46 -3.62 14.47
N LYS A 187 6.48 -4.20 15.09
CA LYS A 187 7.51 -3.47 15.83
C LYS A 187 8.84 -3.65 15.07
N PRO A 188 9.32 -2.64 14.34
CA PRO A 188 10.64 -2.74 13.70
C PRO A 188 11.76 -2.61 14.74
N LEU A 189 12.82 -3.41 14.60
CA LEU A 189 14.08 -3.18 15.33
C LEU A 189 14.78 -1.94 14.81
N ILE A 190 14.96 -1.89 13.49
CA ILE A 190 15.61 -0.79 12.78
C ILE A 190 14.77 -0.49 11.56
N ALA A 191 14.20 0.69 11.52
CA ALA A 191 13.40 1.19 10.41
C ALA A 191 13.93 2.54 9.96
N HIS A 192 13.85 2.82 8.66
CA HIS A 192 14.10 4.15 8.10
C HIS A 192 12.92 4.63 7.29
N CYS A 193 12.64 5.94 7.34
CA CYS A 193 11.64 6.55 6.47
C CYS A 193 12.19 6.75 5.05
N VAL A 194 11.27 6.87 4.09
CA VAL A 194 11.61 7.36 2.75
C VAL A 194 12.41 8.67 2.89
N PRO A 195 13.56 8.81 2.21
CA PRO A 195 14.31 10.04 2.26
C PRO A 195 13.43 11.18 1.73
N LEU A 196 13.04 12.11 2.60
CA LEU A 196 12.26 13.32 2.25
C LEU A 196 13.10 14.36 1.49
N THR A 197 14.09 13.90 0.73
CA THR A 197 14.93 14.71 -0.17
C THR A 197 14.36 14.62 -1.55
N ILE A 198 13.62 15.67 -1.94
CA ILE A 198 13.29 15.96 -3.32
C ILE A 198 14.59 16.38 -4.00
N GLU A 199 14.93 15.78 -5.14
CA GLU A 199 16.19 15.99 -5.84
C GLU A 199 16.54 17.47 -6.01
N GLY A 200 17.64 17.89 -5.39
CA GLY A 200 18.31 19.17 -5.66
C GLY A 200 17.58 20.46 -5.26
N ARG A 201 16.29 20.43 -4.90
CA ARG A 201 15.57 21.63 -4.45
C ARG A 201 15.48 21.64 -2.93
N PRO A 202 15.90 22.74 -2.26
CA PRO A 202 15.58 22.93 -0.85
C PRO A 202 14.08 22.71 -0.68
N VAL A 203 13.69 21.87 0.29
CA VAL A 203 12.28 21.52 0.56
C VAL A 203 11.38 22.75 0.48
N LYS A 204 11.90 23.92 0.90
CA LYS A 204 11.44 25.33 0.79
C LYS A 204 10.80 25.78 -0.52
N GLU A 205 11.22 25.23 -1.65
CA GLU A 205 10.77 25.67 -2.98
C GLU A 205 9.66 24.80 -3.56
N VAL A 206 9.47 23.58 -3.04
CA VAL A 206 8.30 22.73 -3.30
C VAL A 206 7.12 23.12 -2.36
N ILE A 207 7.39 24.00 -1.39
CA ILE A 207 6.46 24.50 -0.35
C ILE A 207 5.52 25.58 -0.90
N ARG A 208 4.59 25.19 -1.76
CA ARG A 208 3.34 25.96 -1.88
C ARG A 208 2.15 25.35 -1.17
N GLU A 209 2.31 24.21 -0.50
CA GLU A 209 1.28 23.65 0.39
C GLU A 209 1.74 23.62 1.87
N PRO A 210 1.36 24.64 2.67
CA PRO A 210 1.74 24.77 4.08
C PRO A 210 1.27 23.62 4.98
N SER A 211 0.34 22.79 4.51
CA SER A 211 -0.36 21.83 5.35
C SER A 211 0.48 20.59 5.65
N LEU A 212 1.28 20.08 4.71
CA LEU A 212 1.95 18.77 4.81
C LEU A 212 3.25 18.83 5.64
N LEU A 213 4.06 19.88 5.49
CA LEU A 213 5.34 19.99 6.17
C LEU A 213 5.19 20.26 7.68
N GLY A 214 4.30 21.19 8.06
CA GLY A 214 4.02 21.47 9.47
C GLY A 214 3.40 20.27 10.20
N ARG A 215 2.84 19.32 9.45
CA ARG A 215 2.30 18.06 9.95
C ARG A 215 3.40 17.02 10.18
N ILE A 216 4.32 16.87 9.22
CA ILE A 216 5.49 15.98 9.29
C ILE A 216 6.46 16.41 10.41
N LEU A 217 6.82 17.70 10.47
CA LEU A 217 7.77 18.24 11.45
C LEU A 217 7.27 18.11 12.90
N ARG A 218 5.97 18.29 13.16
CA ARG A 218 5.38 18.11 14.49
C ARG A 218 5.45 16.65 14.97
N TYR A 219 5.32 15.70 14.04
CA TYR A 219 5.38 14.28 14.36
C TYR A 219 6.82 13.85 14.74
N PHE A 220 7.82 14.35 14.01
CA PHE A 220 9.23 14.02 14.28
C PHE A 220 9.79 14.67 15.56
N ARG A 221 9.25 15.82 15.98
CA ARG A 221 9.77 16.55 17.16
C ARG A 221 9.32 15.99 18.52
N GLY A 222 8.35 15.07 18.56
CA GLY A 222 7.64 14.73 19.80
C GLY A 222 7.62 13.27 20.25
N ARG A 223 8.09 12.29 19.47
CA ARG A 223 7.90 10.86 19.81
C ARG A 223 9.05 9.88 19.54
N PHE A 224 10.10 10.23 18.81
CA PHE A 224 11.15 9.27 18.46
C PHE A 224 12.38 9.35 19.38
N GLN A 225 12.83 8.19 19.88
CA GLN A 225 14.21 8.04 20.35
C GLN A 225 15.13 8.04 19.12
N LEU A 226 15.77 9.18 18.86
CA LEU A 226 16.89 9.23 17.91
C LEU A 226 18.06 8.44 18.50
N GLY A 227 18.27 7.23 18.01
CA GLY A 227 19.59 6.59 18.10
C GLY A 227 20.53 7.35 17.17
N VAL A 228 21.34 8.27 17.73
CA VAL A 228 22.46 8.87 17.00
C VAL A 228 23.54 7.81 16.92
N ALA A 229 23.70 7.16 15.77
CA ALA A 229 24.90 6.38 15.52
C ALA A 229 26.06 7.38 15.40
N GLU A 230 26.99 7.36 16.35
CA GLU A 230 28.22 8.14 16.35
C GLU A 230 28.94 7.97 15.01
N VAL A 231 29.28 9.10 14.38
CA VAL A 231 30.04 9.14 13.12
C VAL A 231 31.49 9.44 13.48
N GLU A 232 32.35 8.45 13.27
CA GLU A 232 33.81 8.60 13.20
C GLU A 232 34.19 9.74 12.24
N VAL A 233 35.15 10.55 12.69
CA VAL A 233 35.69 11.69 11.95
C VAL A 233 36.50 11.21 10.74
N ARG A 234 36.10 11.64 9.53
CA ARG A 234 36.94 11.58 8.32
C ARG A 234 36.88 12.92 7.57
N SER A 235 38.05 13.34 7.09
CA SER A 235 38.36 14.69 6.61
C SER A 235 37.89 14.99 5.17
N GLU A 236 37.36 16.22 5.04
CA GLU A 236 37.48 17.28 4.02
C GLU A 236 37.48 17.02 2.49
N ALA A 237 37.50 15.79 1.99
CA ALA A 237 37.28 15.53 0.56
C ALA A 237 35.80 15.22 0.27
N GLU A 238 35.00 16.29 0.19
CA GLU A 238 33.57 16.36 -0.08
C GLU A 238 33.08 15.59 -1.34
N ARG A 239 32.97 14.26 -1.28
CA ARG A 239 32.20 13.46 -2.23
C ARG A 239 31.29 12.46 -1.51
N GLY A 240 30.01 12.79 -1.52
CA GLY A 240 28.92 11.89 -1.11
C GLY A 240 28.17 12.40 0.12
N LYS A 241 27.36 13.45 -0.06
CA LYS A 241 26.43 13.96 0.96
C LYS A 241 25.51 12.83 1.46
N LYS A 242 25.88 12.14 2.54
CA LYS A 242 25.03 11.17 3.22
C LYS A 242 23.87 11.91 3.87
N ARG A 243 22.66 11.58 3.43
CA ARG A 243 21.38 12.12 3.92
C ARG A 243 21.14 11.63 5.35
N PRO A 244 20.53 12.43 6.25
CA PRO A 244 20.18 11.96 7.59
C PRO A 244 19.12 10.87 7.50
N THR A 245 19.46 9.65 7.91
CA THR A 245 18.54 8.53 8.04
C THR A 245 17.83 8.65 9.39
N VAL A 246 16.52 8.90 9.39
CA VAL A 246 15.74 8.86 10.62
C VAL A 246 15.48 7.40 10.97
N PHE A 247 15.95 6.97 12.15
CA PHE A 247 15.71 5.63 12.66
C PHE A 247 14.47 5.60 13.55
N ILE A 248 13.62 4.61 13.31
CA ILE A 248 12.49 4.29 14.16
C ILE A 248 12.75 2.91 14.76
N THR A 249 12.76 2.84 16.08
CA THR A 249 12.97 1.60 16.82
C THR A 249 11.93 1.50 17.93
N GLY A 250 11.50 0.29 18.27
CA GLY A 250 10.71 0.07 19.49
C GLY A 250 9.22 0.43 19.43
N GLU A 251 8.76 1.21 18.46
CA GLU A 251 7.34 1.57 18.31
C GLU A 251 6.51 0.53 17.55
N LYS A 252 5.24 0.35 17.92
CA LYS A 252 4.28 -0.47 17.15
C LYS A 252 3.63 0.38 16.06
N LEU A 253 4.00 0.14 14.82
CA LEU A 253 3.49 0.86 13.65
C LEU A 253 2.46 0.03 12.88
N PRO A 254 1.42 0.64 12.29
CA PRO A 254 0.49 -0.06 11.40
C PRO A 254 1.20 -0.62 10.17
N CYS A 255 0.90 -1.87 9.82
CA CYS A 255 1.48 -2.56 8.65
C CYS A 255 0.42 -3.16 7.72
N ALA A 256 -0.76 -3.46 8.27
CA ALA A 256 -2.01 -3.59 7.51
C ALA A 256 -2.99 -2.54 8.00
N TRP A 257 -3.72 -1.91 7.07
CA TRP A 257 -4.54 -0.76 7.39
C TRP A 257 -5.61 -0.49 6.33
N ILE A 258 -6.63 0.28 6.72
CA ILE A 258 -7.59 0.90 5.82
C ILE A 258 -7.39 2.40 5.86
N LYS A 259 -7.32 3.03 4.68
CA LYS A 259 -7.41 4.48 4.50
C LYS A 259 -8.71 4.80 3.77
N LYS A 260 -9.47 5.76 4.26
CA LYS A 260 -10.72 6.20 3.66
C LYS A 260 -10.55 7.48 2.84
N PHE A 261 -11.38 7.59 1.81
CA PHE A 261 -11.50 8.75 0.92
C PHE A 261 -12.99 8.99 0.66
N GLY A 262 -13.65 9.72 1.58
CA GLY A 262 -15.12 9.75 1.61
C GLY A 262 -15.69 8.34 1.81
N ASP A 263 -16.47 7.87 0.83
CA ASP A 263 -17.03 6.51 0.77
C ASP A 263 -16.06 5.46 0.18
N GLY A 264 -14.92 5.92 -0.32
CA GLY A 264 -13.88 5.09 -0.89
C GLY A 264 -12.91 4.57 0.16
N MET A 265 -12.24 3.46 -0.18
CA MET A 265 -11.38 2.74 0.75
C MET A 265 -10.16 2.17 0.04
N PHE A 266 -8.99 2.37 0.65
CA PHE A 266 -7.77 1.66 0.30
C PHE A 266 -7.40 0.73 1.45
N ILE A 267 -7.38 -0.57 1.19
CA ILE A 267 -7.09 -1.64 2.14
C ILE A 267 -5.72 -2.21 1.78
N ARG A 268 -4.76 -2.05 2.68
CA ARG A 268 -3.40 -2.58 2.54
C ARG A 268 -3.23 -3.82 3.40
N LEU A 269 -2.85 -4.94 2.80
CA LEU A 269 -2.56 -6.22 3.48
C LEU A 269 -1.21 -6.79 3.01
N TRP A 270 -0.70 -7.79 3.73
CA TRP A 270 0.42 -8.63 3.31
C TRP A 270 1.70 -7.89 2.91
N ASP A 271 2.30 -7.36 3.96
CA ASP A 271 3.59 -6.73 4.17
C ASP A 271 4.95 -7.26 3.78
N MET A 272 5.03 -8.36 3.04
CA MET A 272 6.18 -9.25 3.12
C MET A 272 6.58 -9.77 1.72
N PRO A 273 7.89 -9.86 1.41
CA PRO A 273 8.36 -10.59 0.24
C PRO A 273 7.92 -12.05 0.31
N ILE A 274 7.17 -12.50 -0.70
CA ILE A 274 6.74 -13.89 -0.78
C ILE A 274 7.71 -14.69 -1.64
N ARG A 275 8.12 -15.82 -1.10
CA ARG A 275 9.00 -16.78 -1.76
C ARG A 275 8.24 -17.62 -2.77
N SER A 276 8.74 -17.73 -4.00
CA SER A 276 8.11 -18.48 -5.08
C SER A 276 7.93 -19.98 -4.77
N GLU A 277 8.75 -20.54 -3.88
CA GLU A 277 8.64 -21.95 -3.46
C GLU A 277 7.43 -22.21 -2.54
N LEU A 278 6.83 -21.15 -1.98
CA LEU A 278 5.71 -21.23 -1.04
C LEU A 278 4.38 -20.81 -1.67
N VAL A 279 4.30 -20.72 -3.00
CA VAL A 279 3.11 -20.24 -3.74
C VAL A 279 1.84 -20.97 -3.28
N ASN A 280 1.80 -22.30 -3.28
CA ASN A 280 0.60 -23.04 -2.90
C ASN A 280 0.10 -22.71 -1.48
N TYR A 281 1.05 -22.53 -0.55
CA TYR A 281 0.72 -22.14 0.82
C TYR A 281 0.14 -20.72 0.88
N TYR A 282 0.81 -19.77 0.22
CA TYR A 282 0.38 -18.36 0.21
C TYR A 282 -0.90 -18.13 -0.58
N THR A 283 -1.10 -18.81 -1.72
CA THR A 283 -2.34 -18.79 -2.50
C THR A 283 -3.52 -19.13 -1.60
N ARG A 284 -3.44 -20.27 -0.88
CA ARG A 284 -4.53 -20.73 -0.02
C ARG A 284 -4.85 -19.73 1.09
N ILE A 285 -3.86 -19.24 1.82
CA ILE A 285 -4.11 -18.37 2.97
C ILE A 285 -4.55 -16.96 2.56
N ILE A 286 -3.95 -16.39 1.51
CA ILE A 286 -4.28 -15.04 1.03
C ILE A 286 -5.66 -15.04 0.39
N ALA A 287 -5.98 -16.02 -0.47
CA ALA A 287 -7.32 -16.15 -1.04
C ALA A 287 -8.37 -16.31 0.07
N THR A 288 -8.11 -17.18 1.06
CA THR A 288 -9.02 -17.36 2.21
C THR A 288 -9.27 -16.05 2.95
N GLU A 289 -8.24 -15.23 3.20
CA GLU A 289 -8.41 -13.95 3.87
C GLU A 289 -9.15 -12.93 3.00
N ILE A 290 -8.85 -12.84 1.71
CA ILE A 290 -9.59 -11.97 0.77
C ILE A 290 -11.08 -12.33 0.80
N LEU A 291 -11.42 -13.62 0.67
CA LEU A 291 -12.82 -14.08 0.68
C LEU A 291 -13.53 -13.82 2.02
N ARG A 292 -12.84 -13.94 3.16
CA ARG A 292 -13.39 -13.58 4.48
C ARG A 292 -13.69 -12.08 4.61
N ILE A 293 -12.80 -11.25 4.07
CA ILE A 293 -12.93 -9.80 4.08
C ILE A 293 -14.12 -9.39 3.19
N THR A 294 -14.20 -9.95 1.98
CA THR A 294 -15.24 -9.64 0.98
C THR A 294 -16.54 -10.43 1.15
N ARG A 295 -16.57 -11.41 2.07
CA ARG A 295 -17.72 -12.27 2.40
C ARG A 295 -18.22 -13.20 1.29
N ARG A 296 -17.37 -13.56 0.33
CA ARG A 296 -17.60 -14.71 -0.55
C ARG A 296 -17.39 -15.99 0.28
N LYS A 297 -18.32 -16.94 0.22
CA LYS A 297 -18.16 -18.22 0.95
C LYS A 297 -16.89 -18.89 0.42
N SER A 298 -16.04 -19.42 1.30
CA SER A 298 -15.19 -20.54 0.88
C SER A 298 -16.16 -21.66 0.52
N LEU A 299 -16.26 -22.00 -0.76
CA LEU A 299 -16.73 -23.32 -1.12
C LEU A 299 -15.79 -24.32 -0.44
N LYS A 300 -16.41 -25.36 0.13
CA LYS A 300 -15.80 -26.34 1.04
C LYS A 300 -14.57 -27.01 0.46
#